data_AF-A0A150GBI3-F1
#
_entry.id   AF-A0A150GBI3-F1
#
_cell.length_a   1.000
_cell.length_b   1.000
_cell.length_c   1.000
_cell.angle_alpha   90.00
_cell.angle_beta   90.00
_cell.angle_gamma   90.00
#
_symmetry.space_group_name_H-M   'P 1'
#
loop_
_entity.id
_entity.type
_entity.pdbx_description
1 polymer ?
#
loop_
_entity_poly.entity_id
_entity_poly.type
_entity_poly.pdbx_seq_one_letter_code
_entity_poly.pdbx_strand_id
1 'polypeptide(L)'
;MAAMLAQRQAFVGTRVAKAPMLAAVRSRQTVKTQALFGFGASKAPAGGAPAAQFMICIDCGYIYDGAQDFKALPGSYKCPVCSSPKSRFKVYKGTDVKGKPNNAPATMKKRKDAKQW
;
A
#
# COMPACT_ATOMS: atom_id res chain seq x y z
N MET A 1 26.33 -35.79 -46.57
CA MET A 1 25.19 -36.19 -45.71
C MET A 1 24.06 -35.22 -45.98
N ALA A 2 22.97 -35.73 -46.58
CA ALA A 2 21.91 -34.98 -47.24
C ALA A 2 20.84 -34.42 -46.27
N ALA A 3 20.12 -33.41 -46.77
CA ALA A 3 19.03 -32.64 -46.18
C ALA A 3 17.81 -33.45 -45.69
N MET A 4 16.90 -32.80 -44.92
CA MET A 4 15.42 -32.78 -45.07
C MET A 4 14.82 -32.07 -43.83
N LEU A 5 14.35 -30.82 -43.94
CA LEU A 5 12.97 -30.43 -44.25
C LEU A 5 11.88 -30.99 -43.32
N ALA A 6 11.22 -30.03 -42.65
CA ALA A 6 9.89 -30.02 -42.06
C ALA A 6 8.97 -31.22 -42.30
N GLN A 7 8.28 -31.66 -41.24
CA GLN A 7 7.00 -32.32 -41.40
C GLN A 7 6.00 -31.82 -40.35
N ARG A 8 4.96 -31.16 -40.88
CA ARG A 8 3.68 -30.86 -40.22
C ARG A 8 2.95 -32.17 -39.88
N GLN A 9 1.80 -32.03 -39.20
CA GLN A 9 0.65 -32.96 -39.07
C GLN A 9 0.57 -33.61 -37.67
N ALA A 10 -0.57 -33.75 -36.99
CA ALA A 10 -1.97 -33.55 -37.36
C ALA A 10 -2.82 -33.25 -36.10
N PHE A 11 -3.81 -32.37 -36.26
CA PHE A 11 -5.03 -32.38 -35.48
C PHE A 11 -5.77 -33.70 -35.73
N VAL A 12 -5.98 -34.55 -34.72
CA VAL A 12 -7.08 -35.53 -34.70
C VAL A 12 -7.45 -35.87 -33.26
N GLY A 13 -8.74 -35.77 -32.94
CA GLY A 13 -9.39 -36.81 -32.15
C GLY A 13 -9.82 -36.45 -30.73
N THR A 14 -11.00 -35.83 -30.64
CA THR A 14 -11.95 -35.98 -29.54
C THR A 14 -12.04 -37.44 -29.07
N ARG A 15 -11.79 -37.71 -27.79
CA ARG A 15 -12.29 -38.92 -27.11
C ARG A 15 -13.15 -38.52 -25.91
N VAL A 16 -14.41 -38.94 -26.01
CA VAL A 16 -15.49 -38.82 -25.03
C VAL A 16 -15.44 -39.98 -24.02
N ALA A 17 -16.00 -39.71 -22.84
CA ALA A 17 -16.40 -40.58 -21.74
C ALA A 17 -15.29 -40.91 -20.71
N LYS A 18 -15.53 -40.88 -19.39
CA LYS A 18 -16.76 -41.22 -18.65
C LYS A 18 -16.68 -40.59 -17.24
N ALA A 19 -17.66 -39.77 -16.85
CA ALA A 19 -17.76 -39.24 -15.48
C ALA A 19 -18.54 -40.22 -14.58
N PRO A 20 -18.10 -40.50 -13.33
CA PRO A 20 -18.93 -41.23 -12.38
C PRO A 20 -20.02 -40.29 -11.85
N MET A 21 -21.26 -40.74 -11.92
CA MET A 21 -22.35 -40.17 -11.14
C MET A 21 -22.06 -40.42 -9.65
N LEU A 22 -21.64 -39.37 -8.94
CA LEU A 22 -21.66 -39.34 -7.48
C LEU A 22 -22.74 -38.37 -7.03
N ALA A 23 -23.62 -38.93 -6.21
CA ALA A 23 -24.85 -38.36 -5.71
C ALA A 23 -24.70 -36.93 -5.19
N ALA A 24 -25.64 -36.09 -5.62
CA ALA A 24 -25.85 -34.75 -5.11
C ALA A 24 -26.26 -34.78 -3.63
N VAL A 25 -25.30 -34.62 -2.72
CA VAL A 25 -25.60 -34.12 -1.38
C VAL A 25 -25.72 -32.61 -1.48
N ARG A 26 -26.96 -32.13 -1.39
CA ARG A 26 -27.35 -30.71 -1.28
C ARG A 26 -26.62 -30.07 -0.10
N SER A 27 -25.50 -29.40 -0.38
CA SER A 27 -24.92 -28.43 0.55
C SER A 27 -25.89 -27.27 0.68
N ARG A 28 -26.46 -27.08 1.87
CA ARG A 28 -27.24 -25.89 2.22
C ARG A 28 -26.26 -24.72 2.29
N GLN A 29 -25.95 -24.13 1.15
CA GLN A 29 -25.23 -22.86 1.13
C GLN A 29 -26.14 -21.82 1.77
N THR A 30 -25.77 -21.38 2.96
CA THR A 30 -26.36 -20.22 3.61
C THR A 30 -26.10 -19.03 2.70
N VAL A 31 -27.16 -18.50 2.08
CA VAL A 31 -27.05 -17.30 1.27
C VAL A 31 -26.82 -16.17 2.26
N LYS A 32 -25.58 -15.69 2.35
CA LYS A 32 -25.28 -14.41 2.98
C LYS A 32 -25.99 -13.35 2.15
N THR A 33 -27.20 -13.01 2.56
CA THR A 33 -27.91 -11.82 2.09
C THR A 33 -27.01 -10.64 2.38
N GLN A 34 -26.33 -10.15 1.36
CA GLN A 34 -25.60 -8.89 1.44
C GLN A 34 -26.65 -7.81 1.63
N ALA A 35 -26.76 -7.31 2.87
CA ALA A 35 -27.60 -6.16 3.19
C ALA A 35 -27.07 -4.96 2.39
N LEU A 36 -27.72 -4.67 1.27
CA LEU A 36 -27.58 -3.43 0.50
C LEU A 36 -28.36 -2.30 1.22
N PHE A 37 -28.05 -2.09 2.50
CA PHE A 37 -28.47 -0.91 3.25
C PHE A 37 -27.23 -0.09 3.57
N GLY A 38 -26.86 0.73 2.58
CA GLY A 38 -25.82 1.75 2.70
C GLY A 38 -26.26 2.90 3.59
N PHE A 39 -26.21 2.71 4.91
CA PHE A 39 -26.25 3.79 5.91
C PHE A 39 -25.40 3.39 7.11
N GLY A 40 -24.08 3.53 6.99
CA GLY A 40 -23.16 3.24 8.09
C GLY A 40 -21.77 2.79 7.65
N ALA A 41 -21.15 3.50 6.70
CA ALA A 41 -19.71 3.33 6.49
C ALA A 41 -18.98 3.93 7.69
N SER A 42 -18.69 3.07 8.67
CA SER A 42 -17.79 3.33 9.77
C SER A 42 -16.57 4.08 9.26
N LYS A 43 -16.43 5.33 9.70
CA LYS A 43 -15.20 6.09 9.60
C LYS A 43 -14.12 5.25 10.28
N ALA A 44 -13.33 4.53 9.49
CA ALA A 44 -12.12 3.89 9.95
C ALA A 44 -11.32 4.95 10.72
N PRO A 45 -10.83 4.67 11.93
CA PRO A 45 -10.08 5.66 12.68
C PRO A 45 -8.78 5.96 11.91
N ALA A 46 -8.79 7.06 11.16
CA ALA A 46 -7.58 7.76 10.73
C ALA A 46 -6.96 8.39 11.98
N GLY A 47 -6.40 7.55 12.84
CA GLY A 47 -6.03 7.91 14.20
C GLY A 47 -5.11 6.90 14.85
N GLY A 48 -4.32 6.18 14.07
CA GLY A 48 -3.24 5.34 14.61
C GLY A 48 -2.03 6.21 14.94
N ALA A 49 -1.97 6.73 16.17
CA ALA A 49 -0.70 7.06 16.79
C ALA A 49 -0.27 5.84 17.62
N PRO A 50 0.87 5.21 17.30
CA PRO A 50 1.80 4.85 18.38
C PRO A 50 3.29 4.84 17.99
N ALA A 51 4.15 5.15 18.97
CA ALA A 51 5.63 5.03 19.01
C ALA A 51 6.44 5.99 18.13
N ALA A 52 7.03 7.05 18.72
CA ALA A 52 8.10 7.90 18.15
C ALA A 52 8.19 7.90 16.61
N GLN A 53 7.11 8.30 15.95
CA GLN A 53 6.99 8.19 14.50
C GLN A 53 7.66 9.42 13.89
N PHE A 54 8.65 9.19 13.04
CA PHE A 54 9.21 10.25 12.19
C PHE A 54 8.09 10.88 11.35
N MET A 55 8.05 12.21 11.30
CA MET A 55 7.06 12.93 10.50
C MET A 55 7.70 13.70 9.37
N ILE A 56 7.31 13.40 8.15
CA ILE A 56 7.87 13.99 6.93
C ILE A 56 6.95 15.10 6.40
N CYS A 57 7.55 16.22 6.00
CA CYS A 57 6.85 17.29 5.29
C CYS A 57 6.72 16.94 3.80
N ILE A 58 5.50 16.94 3.26
CA ILE A 58 5.24 16.57 1.86
C ILE A 58 5.72 17.60 0.84
N ASP A 59 5.92 18.85 1.27
CA ASP A 59 6.29 19.95 0.37
C ASP A 59 7.81 19.97 0.11
N CYS A 60 8.62 19.70 1.13
CA CYS A 60 10.08 19.77 1.04
C CYS A 60 10.82 18.46 1.34
N GLY A 61 10.20 17.49 2.02
CA GLY A 61 10.84 16.23 2.42
C GLY A 61 11.62 16.28 3.75
N TYR A 62 11.47 17.35 4.54
CA TYR A 62 12.05 17.45 5.88
C TYR A 62 11.44 16.40 6.82
N ILE A 63 12.27 15.67 7.59
CA ILE A 63 11.80 14.77 8.63
C ILE A 63 12.00 15.40 10.01
N TYR A 64 10.91 15.46 10.75
CA TYR A 64 10.87 15.70 12.19
C TYR A 64 11.25 14.43 12.94
N ASP A 65 12.20 14.57 13.85
CA ASP A 65 12.88 13.53 14.61
C ASP A 65 12.06 12.94 15.78
N GLY A 66 10.86 13.46 16.03
CA GLY A 66 9.97 12.92 17.06
C GLY A 66 10.44 13.20 18.48
N ALA A 67 11.30 14.22 18.68
CA ALA A 67 11.81 14.60 19.99
C ALA A 67 10.69 14.97 20.99
N GLN A 68 9.56 15.48 20.47
CA GLN A 68 8.33 15.64 21.23
C GLN A 68 7.16 15.08 20.42
N ASP A 69 6.07 14.72 21.11
CA ASP A 69 4.87 14.25 20.44
C ASP A 69 4.36 15.30 19.45
N PHE A 70 4.30 14.92 18.18
CA PHE A 70 3.86 15.86 17.15
C PHE A 70 2.43 16.33 17.38
N LYS A 71 1.59 15.58 18.11
CA LYS A 71 0.25 16.03 18.49
C LYS A 71 0.27 17.16 19.53
N ALA A 72 1.21 17.14 20.46
CA ALA A 72 1.36 18.14 21.51
C ALA A 72 1.94 19.47 20.99
N LEU A 73 2.62 19.45 19.84
CA LEU A 73 3.12 20.68 19.21
C LEU A 73 1.98 21.67 18.93
N PRO A 74 2.17 22.98 19.18
CA PRO A 74 1.16 23.98 18.88
C PRO A 74 0.86 24.00 17.37
N GLY A 75 -0.39 24.33 17.00
CA GLY A 75 -0.81 24.43 15.60
C GLY A 75 -0.06 25.52 14.80
N SER A 76 0.65 26.40 15.50
CA SER A 76 1.53 27.41 14.91
C SER A 76 2.82 26.82 14.32
N TYR A 77 3.21 25.58 14.63
CA TYR A 77 4.41 24.96 14.09
C TYR A 77 4.43 24.98 12.54
N LYS A 78 5.57 25.42 12.00
CA LYS A 78 5.85 25.49 10.56
C LYS A 78 7.12 24.70 10.27
N CYS A 79 7.18 24.10 9.07
CA CYS A 79 8.39 23.45 8.61
C CYS A 79 9.54 24.47 8.56
N PRO A 80 10.73 24.19 9.14
CA PRO A 80 11.85 25.13 9.15
C PRO A 80 12.50 25.35 7.77
N VAL A 81 12.19 24.50 6.79
CA VAL A 81 12.78 24.56 5.44
C VAL A 81 11.89 25.32 4.46
N CYS A 82 10.57 25.09 4.51
CA CYS A 82 9.61 25.60 3.51
C CYS A 82 8.43 26.37 4.11
N SER A 83 8.41 26.61 5.42
CA SER A 83 7.35 27.35 6.12
C SER A 83 5.94 26.75 5.97
N SER A 84 5.82 25.50 5.51
CA SER A 84 4.53 24.82 5.35
C SER A 84 3.88 24.52 6.70
N PRO A 85 2.54 24.56 6.79
CA PRO A 85 1.83 24.31 8.05
C PRO A 85 1.94 22.86 8.50
N LYS A 86 1.77 22.65 9.81
CA LYS A 86 1.73 21.34 10.48
C LYS A 86 0.82 20.30 9.79
N SER A 87 -0.26 20.76 9.15
CA SER A 87 -1.21 19.91 8.42
C SER A 87 -0.62 19.21 7.19
N ARG A 88 0.51 19.71 6.66
CA ARG A 88 1.22 19.11 5.51
C ARG A 88 2.20 18.00 5.93
N PHE A 89 2.38 17.76 7.22
CA PHE A 89 3.22 16.66 7.67
C PHE A 89 2.45 15.35 7.67
N LYS A 90 3.13 14.27 7.30
CA LYS A 90 2.61 12.91 7.29
C LYS A 90 3.56 11.97 8.02
N VAL A 91 3.04 10.80 8.36
CA VAL A 91 3.86 9.71 8.90
C VAL A 91 4.87 9.30 7.84
N TYR A 92 6.14 9.30 8.21
CA TYR A 92 7.23 8.86 7.35
C TYR A 92 7.17 7.33 7.21
N LYS A 93 7.19 6.84 5.98
CA LYS A 93 7.09 5.41 5.63
C LYS A 93 8.40 4.81 5.11
N GLY A 94 9.46 5.61 5.05
CA GLY A 94 10.76 5.15 4.55
C GLY A 94 11.56 4.39 5.60
N THR A 95 12.61 3.71 5.14
CA THR A 95 13.55 2.95 5.99
C THR A 95 14.95 3.58 6.03
N ASP A 96 15.14 4.76 5.42
CA ASP A 96 16.45 5.42 5.33
C ASP A 96 16.88 6.12 6.62
N VAL A 97 15.96 6.33 7.57
CA VAL A 97 16.28 6.91 8.88
C VAL A 97 16.43 5.82 9.94
N LYS A 98 17.66 5.56 10.36
CA LYS A 98 18.00 4.76 11.55
C LYS A 98 18.61 5.69 12.59
N GLY A 99 17.77 6.36 13.39
CA GLY A 99 18.20 7.35 14.38
C GLY A 99 17.92 8.78 13.93
N LYS A 100 18.87 9.70 14.08
CA LYS A 100 18.65 11.11 13.75
C LYS A 100 18.50 11.29 12.22
N PRO A 101 17.39 11.86 11.72
CA PRO A 101 17.20 12.05 10.28
C PRO A 101 18.20 13.06 9.73
N ASN A 102 18.85 12.71 8.62
CA ASN A 102 19.68 13.63 7.86
C ASN A 102 18.78 14.53 6.99
N ASN A 103 18.67 15.81 7.35
CA ASN A 103 17.88 16.80 6.62
C ASN A 103 18.71 17.64 5.63
N ALA A 104 19.78 17.08 5.05
CA ALA A 104 20.47 17.68 3.92
C ALA A 104 19.53 17.82 2.70
N PRO A 105 19.72 18.86 1.86
CA PRO A 105 18.85 19.11 0.70
C PRO A 105 18.81 17.93 -0.29
N ALA A 106 19.94 17.25 -0.49
CA ALA A 106 20.01 16.09 -1.37
C ALA A 106 19.18 14.89 -0.85
N THR A 107 19.18 14.63 0.46
CA THR A 107 18.38 13.53 1.04
C THR A 107 16.90 13.90 1.05
N MET A 108 16.55 15.15 1.36
CA MET A 108 15.17 15.64 1.30
C MET A 108 14.58 15.47 -0.10
N LYS A 109 15.33 15.84 -1.15
CA LYS A 109 14.92 15.62 -2.54
C LYS A 109 14.69 14.14 -2.86
N LYS A 110 15.62 13.25 -2.47
CA LYS A 110 15.47 11.79 -2.69
C LYS A 110 14.20 11.23 -2.05
N ARG A 111 13.94 11.59 -0.78
CA ARG A 111 12.73 11.17 -0.05
C ARG A 111 11.46 11.72 -0.69
N LYS A 112 11.53 12.96 -1.21
CA LYS A 112 10.46 13.62 -1.96
C LYS A 112 10.13 12.91 -3.26
N ASP A 113 11.14 12.65 -4.07
CA ASP A 113 11.01 11.95 -5.35
C ASP A 113 10.54 10.50 -5.15
N ALA A 114 10.97 9.85 -4.07
CA ALA A 114 10.54 8.51 -3.67
C ALA A 114 9.17 8.46 -2.97
N LYS A 115 8.54 9.62 -2.70
CA LYS A 115 7.22 9.74 -2.07
C LYS A 115 7.05 8.87 -0.82
N GLN A 116 7.98 9.01 0.13
CA GLN A 116 8.01 8.18 1.35
C GLN A 116 6.98 8.59 2.42
N TRP A 117 5.77 9.00 2.00
CA TRP A 117 4.62 9.39 2.84
C TRP A 117 3.27 8.90 2.28
#